data_AF-A0A849ZDA4-F1
#
_entry.id   AF-A0A849ZDA4-F1
#
_cell.length_a   1.000
_cell.length_b   1.000
_cell.length_c   1.000
_cell.angle_alpha   90.00
_cell.angle_beta   90.00
_cell.angle_gamma   90.00
#
_symmetry.space_group_name_H-M   'P 1'
#
loop_
_entity.id
_entity.type
_entity.pdbx_description
1 polymer ?
#
loop_
_entity_poly.entity_id
_entity_poly.type
_entity_poly.pdbx_seq_one_letter_code
_entity_poly.pdbx_strand_id
1 'polypeptide(L)'
;MSLTVRALSIHARYTCRHAGACCTAGWDIPAEVSAAHTALELRPGSVWNQGEWPPGIAGIVARRSDRSCIFHDSGRCTIQRERGPDHMPSACRVFPRIATVRPSGLLVSLSHFCPTAAGLLFESQRLAIVEAPVLFSYETTLATLDARQLAPPLLRPGVFMSWPDFERWESHVIQVLGERDGEWTSTLARLEADALALQGWTPERGSLAEWLSRHLDAGRACADAPSPPSPHAALAVWHRLFASVPHAVRDLPALLTPISDPFAWPPAQSEISHVLRNFAAAHIFGSHLVLQARSLLAGLRAAEIAAELALLHAAALARSRAGSTCETVLREAIRRTDFLLRHAAEDRALLQIMNETATGLRRRSRS
;
A
#
# COMPACT_ATOMS: atom_id res chain seq x y z
N MET A 1 6.57 -13.50 -24.58
CA MET A 1 7.63 -13.32 -23.56
C MET A 1 6.98 -13.45 -22.19
N SER A 2 7.48 -14.33 -21.33
CA SER A 2 6.99 -14.44 -19.94
C SER A 2 7.39 -13.17 -19.17
N LEU A 3 6.47 -12.57 -18.41
CA LEU A 3 6.80 -11.45 -17.52
C LEU A 3 7.51 -12.00 -16.29
N THR A 4 8.65 -11.40 -15.92
CA THR A 4 9.29 -11.69 -14.62
C THR A 4 8.44 -11.09 -13.50
N VAL A 5 8.02 -11.92 -12.55
CA VAL A 5 7.30 -11.46 -11.37
C VAL A 5 8.29 -10.99 -10.32
N ARG A 6 8.07 -9.81 -9.72
CA ARG A 6 8.92 -9.22 -8.68
C ARG A 6 8.06 -8.89 -7.46
N ALA A 7 8.57 -9.14 -6.26
CA ALA A 7 7.89 -8.81 -5.01
C ALA A 7 8.87 -8.35 -3.94
N LEU A 8 8.36 -7.77 -2.84
CA LEU A 8 9.16 -7.61 -1.63
C LEU A 8 9.40 -8.98 -0.98
N SER A 9 10.61 -9.21 -0.46
CA SER A 9 11.00 -10.48 0.20
C SER A 9 10.02 -10.88 1.30
N ILE A 10 9.58 -9.91 2.11
CA ILE A 10 8.57 -10.07 3.16
C ILE A 10 7.18 -10.48 2.64
N HIS A 11 6.87 -10.28 1.36
CA HIS A 11 5.59 -10.67 0.74
C HIS A 11 5.69 -11.99 -0.03
N ALA A 12 6.91 -12.44 -0.35
CA ALA A 12 7.17 -13.56 -1.25
C ALA A 12 6.56 -14.90 -0.78
N ARG A 13 6.32 -15.03 0.52
CA ARG A 13 5.77 -16.25 1.15
C ARG A 13 4.27 -16.11 1.50
N TYR A 14 3.59 -15.08 1.00
CA TYR A 14 2.19 -14.85 1.34
C TYR A 14 1.29 -16.02 0.89
N THR A 15 0.59 -16.58 1.86
CA THR A 15 -0.53 -17.51 1.66
C THR A 15 -1.71 -17.05 2.50
N CYS A 16 -2.91 -17.01 1.94
CA CYS A 16 -4.12 -16.66 2.71
C CYS A 16 -4.29 -17.63 3.89
N ARG A 17 -4.43 -17.09 5.12
CA ARG A 17 -4.72 -17.87 6.34
C ARG A 17 -6.18 -17.77 6.78
N HIS A 18 -7.08 -17.52 5.83
CA HIS A 18 -8.53 -17.40 6.05
C HIS A 18 -8.88 -16.44 7.20
N ALA A 19 -8.34 -15.22 7.15
CA ALA A 19 -8.58 -14.23 8.18
C ALA A 19 -9.97 -13.54 8.07
N GLY A 20 -10.77 -13.86 7.05
CA GLY A 20 -12.12 -13.35 6.84
C GLY A 20 -12.26 -11.85 6.51
N ALA A 21 -11.21 -11.04 6.69
CA ALA A 21 -11.29 -9.58 6.58
C ALA A 21 -11.83 -9.07 5.23
N CYS A 22 -11.45 -9.66 4.10
CA CYS A 22 -12.01 -9.33 2.79
C CYS A 22 -13.50 -9.68 2.67
N CYS A 23 -13.94 -10.72 3.36
CA CYS A 23 -15.32 -11.16 3.33
C CYS A 23 -16.21 -10.31 4.25
N THR A 24 -15.64 -9.61 5.22
CA THR A 24 -16.35 -8.72 6.16
C THR A 24 -16.14 -7.24 5.87
N ALA A 25 -15.45 -6.90 4.78
CA ALA A 25 -15.11 -5.52 4.43
C ALA A 25 -16.31 -4.70 3.93
N GLY A 26 -17.38 -5.36 3.48
CA GLY A 26 -18.60 -4.71 3.01
C GLY A 26 -18.52 -4.08 1.62
N TRP A 27 -17.44 -4.29 0.88
CA TRP A 27 -17.30 -3.87 -0.53
C TRP A 27 -18.17 -4.71 -1.47
N ASP A 28 -18.42 -4.20 -2.67
CA ASP A 28 -19.03 -4.96 -3.75
C ASP A 28 -18.03 -5.95 -4.34
N ILE A 29 -18.47 -7.18 -4.59
CA ILE A 29 -17.65 -8.23 -5.23
C ILE A 29 -18.32 -8.56 -6.56
N PRO A 30 -17.80 -8.05 -7.69
CA PRO A 30 -18.26 -8.45 -9.01
C PRO A 30 -18.12 -9.95 -9.18
N ALA A 31 -19.17 -10.60 -9.66
CA ALA A 31 -19.18 -12.02 -9.97
C ALA A 31 -19.10 -12.20 -11.48
N GLU A 32 -17.97 -12.73 -11.97
CA GLU A 32 -17.86 -13.18 -13.36
C GLU A 32 -18.87 -14.30 -13.63
N VAL A 33 -19.28 -14.49 -14.88
CA VAL A 33 -20.31 -15.49 -15.26
C VAL A 33 -20.06 -16.88 -14.63
N SER A 34 -18.82 -17.38 -14.68
CA SER A 34 -18.45 -18.68 -14.09
C SER A 34 -18.49 -18.71 -12.56
N ALA A 35 -18.02 -17.63 -11.92
CA ALA A 35 -18.07 -17.48 -10.46
C ALA A 35 -19.52 -17.31 -9.97
N ALA A 36 -20.35 -16.59 -10.73
CA ALA A 36 -21.77 -16.40 -10.46
C ALA A 36 -22.54 -17.71 -10.54
N HIS A 37 -22.28 -18.54 -11.56
CA HIS A 37 -22.86 -19.87 -11.66
C HIS A 37 -22.54 -20.71 -10.42
N THR A 38 -21.26 -20.76 -10.03
CA THR A 38 -20.82 -21.47 -8.82
C THR A 38 -21.51 -20.94 -7.56
N ALA A 39 -21.59 -19.61 -7.42
CA ALA A 39 -22.25 -18.97 -6.30
C ALA A 39 -23.73 -19.36 -6.21
N LEU A 40 -24.45 -19.32 -7.34
CA LEU A 40 -25.88 -19.67 -7.42
C LEU A 40 -26.15 -21.15 -7.13
N GLU A 41 -25.28 -22.06 -7.59
CA GLU A 41 -25.37 -23.49 -7.24
C GLU A 41 -25.23 -23.73 -5.73
N LEU A 42 -24.23 -23.09 -5.10
CA LEU A 42 -23.98 -23.24 -3.66
C LEU A 42 -25.08 -22.58 -2.83
N ARG A 43 -25.63 -21.46 -3.32
CA ARG A 43 -26.68 -20.71 -2.64
C ARG A 43 -27.52 -19.92 -3.65
N PRO A 44 -28.76 -20.35 -3.94
CA PRO A 44 -29.68 -19.57 -4.78
C PRO A 44 -29.89 -18.15 -4.24
N GLY A 45 -29.97 -17.16 -5.14
CA GLY A 45 -30.11 -15.74 -4.78
C GLY A 45 -28.82 -15.09 -4.23
N SER A 46 -27.68 -15.77 -4.28
CA SER A 46 -26.39 -15.24 -3.83
C SER A 46 -25.71 -14.26 -4.78
N VAL A 47 -26.32 -13.98 -5.94
CA VAL A 47 -25.84 -12.99 -6.91
C VAL A 47 -26.99 -12.04 -7.20
N TRP A 48 -26.75 -10.75 -6.97
CA TRP A 48 -27.68 -9.70 -7.32
C TRP A 48 -27.40 -9.21 -8.74
N ASN A 49 -28.37 -9.37 -9.62
CA ASN A 49 -28.27 -9.03 -11.03
C ASN A 49 -29.40 -8.06 -11.42
N GLN A 50 -29.30 -6.82 -10.97
CA GLN A 50 -30.16 -5.73 -11.45
C GLN A 50 -29.32 -4.71 -12.20
N GLY A 51 -29.62 -4.51 -13.48
CA GLY A 51 -28.95 -3.54 -14.35
C GLY A 51 -28.11 -4.19 -15.45
N GLU A 52 -27.52 -3.33 -16.29
CA GLU A 52 -26.57 -3.72 -17.31
C GLU A 52 -25.17 -3.81 -16.69
N TRP A 53 -24.54 -4.97 -16.79
CA TRP A 53 -23.19 -5.21 -16.30
C TRP A 53 -22.17 -5.15 -17.45
N PRO A 54 -20.90 -4.79 -17.16
CA PRO A 54 -19.82 -4.94 -18.13
C PRO A 54 -19.74 -6.37 -18.69
N PRO A 55 -19.25 -6.56 -19.92
CA PRO A 55 -19.08 -7.89 -20.51
C PRO A 55 -18.31 -8.84 -19.57
N GLY A 56 -18.84 -10.05 -19.38
CA GLY A 56 -18.24 -11.08 -18.53
C GLY A 56 -18.60 -11.02 -17.05
N ILE A 57 -19.28 -9.96 -16.59
CA ILE A 57 -19.82 -9.84 -15.23
C ILE A 57 -21.31 -10.17 -15.24
N ALA A 58 -21.76 -11.02 -14.32
CA ALA A 58 -23.15 -11.46 -14.21
C ALA A 58 -23.92 -10.77 -13.06
N GLY A 59 -23.22 -10.05 -12.18
CA GLY A 59 -23.82 -9.37 -11.04
C GLY A 59 -22.83 -9.10 -9.92
N ILE A 60 -23.35 -8.79 -8.74
CA ILE A 60 -22.58 -8.62 -7.50
C ILE A 60 -22.92 -9.75 -6.53
N VAL A 61 -21.93 -10.31 -5.86
CA VAL A 61 -22.16 -11.29 -4.78
C VAL A 61 -22.96 -10.65 -3.65
N ALA A 62 -24.06 -11.32 -3.26
CA ALA A 62 -24.96 -10.87 -2.22
C ALA A 62 -24.26 -10.78 -0.86
N ARG A 63 -24.77 -9.87 -0.03
CA ARG A 63 -24.32 -9.64 1.34
C ARG A 63 -25.44 -9.95 2.33
N ARG A 64 -25.05 -10.23 3.56
CA ARG A 64 -25.98 -10.30 4.70
C ARG A 64 -26.32 -8.89 5.17
N SER A 65 -27.26 -8.80 6.12
CA SER A 65 -27.68 -7.52 6.72
C SER A 65 -26.54 -6.79 7.44
N ASP A 66 -25.55 -7.53 7.96
CA ASP A 66 -24.33 -6.98 8.58
C ASP A 66 -23.26 -6.56 7.55
N ARG A 67 -23.60 -6.55 6.25
CA ARG A 67 -22.72 -6.28 5.10
C ARG A 67 -21.61 -7.32 4.87
N SER A 68 -21.54 -8.40 5.64
CA SER A 68 -20.61 -9.50 5.33
C SER A 68 -21.04 -10.24 4.07
N CYS A 69 -20.08 -10.79 3.33
CA CYS A 69 -20.32 -11.65 2.19
C CYS A 69 -21.16 -12.87 2.59
N ILE A 70 -22.16 -13.22 1.79
CA ILE A 70 -23.06 -14.33 2.09
C ILE A 70 -22.35 -15.70 2.17
N PHE A 71 -21.16 -15.80 1.58
CA PHE A 71 -20.29 -16.99 1.61
C PHE A 71 -19.24 -16.97 2.74
N HIS A 72 -19.25 -15.96 3.61
CA HIS A 72 -18.38 -15.94 4.78
C HIS A 72 -18.94 -16.85 5.89
N ASP A 73 -18.24 -17.93 6.22
CA ASP A 73 -18.71 -18.93 7.17
C ASP A 73 -17.56 -19.43 8.05
N SER A 74 -17.69 -19.29 9.37
CA SER A 74 -16.66 -19.67 10.36
C SER A 74 -15.24 -19.17 10.01
N GLY A 75 -15.11 -17.93 9.55
CA GLY A 75 -13.83 -17.32 9.15
C GLY A 75 -13.31 -17.73 7.77
N ARG A 76 -14.04 -18.59 7.03
CA ARG A 76 -13.63 -19.09 5.71
C ARG A 76 -14.63 -18.70 4.63
N CYS A 77 -14.18 -18.72 3.38
CA CYS A 77 -15.06 -18.57 2.23
C CYS A 77 -15.62 -19.95 1.84
N THR A 78 -16.94 -20.11 1.83
CA THR A 78 -17.60 -21.36 1.42
C THR A 78 -17.27 -21.73 -0.02
N ILE A 79 -17.21 -20.78 -0.96
CA ILE A 79 -16.84 -21.08 -2.36
C ILE A 79 -15.44 -21.72 -2.40
N GLN A 80 -14.46 -21.12 -1.71
CA GLN A 80 -13.11 -21.65 -1.65
C GLN A 80 -13.07 -23.04 -1.02
N ARG A 81 -13.86 -23.27 0.05
CA ARG A 81 -13.89 -24.52 0.79
C ARG A 81 -14.50 -25.66 -0.03
N GLU A 82 -15.63 -25.41 -0.70
CA GLU A 82 -16.41 -26.45 -1.39
C GLU A 82 -15.97 -26.66 -2.84
N ARG A 83 -15.46 -25.62 -3.50
CA ARG A 83 -15.14 -25.63 -4.95
C ARG A 83 -13.69 -25.30 -5.25
N GLY A 84 -12.91 -24.85 -4.26
CA GLY A 84 -11.53 -24.44 -4.46
C GLY A 84 -11.38 -22.99 -4.93
N PRO A 85 -10.14 -22.46 -4.94
CA PRO A 85 -9.88 -21.04 -5.18
C PRO A 85 -10.25 -20.59 -6.59
N ASP A 86 -10.14 -21.45 -7.61
CA ASP A 86 -10.37 -21.08 -9.01
C ASP A 86 -11.83 -20.71 -9.30
N HIS A 87 -12.77 -21.18 -8.48
CA HIS A 87 -14.19 -20.89 -8.61
C HIS A 87 -14.63 -19.61 -7.88
N MET A 88 -13.75 -18.98 -7.10
CA MET A 88 -14.05 -17.70 -6.47
C MET A 88 -14.11 -16.58 -7.52
N PRO A 89 -14.87 -15.50 -7.28
CA PRO A 89 -14.76 -14.30 -8.10
C PRO A 89 -13.33 -13.79 -8.22
N SER A 90 -12.95 -13.19 -9.35
CA SER A 90 -11.55 -12.78 -9.57
C SER A 90 -11.05 -11.84 -8.48
N ALA A 91 -11.88 -10.88 -8.06
CA ALA A 91 -11.59 -9.96 -6.96
C ALA A 91 -11.19 -10.69 -5.66
N CYS A 92 -11.86 -11.81 -5.36
CA CYS A 92 -11.54 -12.65 -4.19
C CYS A 92 -10.26 -13.46 -4.37
N ARG A 93 -9.95 -13.91 -5.60
CA ARG A 93 -8.72 -14.67 -5.89
C ARG A 93 -7.47 -13.79 -5.81
N VAL A 94 -7.58 -12.56 -6.32
CA VAL A 94 -6.44 -11.65 -6.41
C VAL A 94 -6.16 -10.98 -5.07
N PHE A 95 -7.18 -10.64 -4.26
CA PHE A 95 -6.97 -10.03 -2.95
C PHE A 95 -6.08 -10.91 -2.04
N PRO A 96 -5.09 -10.34 -1.32
CA PRO A 96 -4.74 -8.92 -1.17
C PRO A 96 -3.65 -8.45 -2.13
N ARG A 97 -3.36 -9.17 -3.22
CA ARG A 97 -2.29 -8.81 -4.15
C ARG A 97 -2.63 -7.53 -4.89
N ILE A 98 -1.65 -6.63 -4.95
CA ILE A 98 -1.69 -5.38 -5.70
C ILE A 98 -0.62 -5.51 -6.77
N ALA A 99 -1.06 -5.51 -8.02
CA ALA A 99 -0.23 -5.87 -9.15
C ALA A 99 -0.09 -4.71 -10.13
N THR A 100 1.14 -4.43 -10.54
CA THR A 100 1.48 -3.39 -11.51
C THR A 100 2.39 -3.97 -12.57
N VAL A 101 1.95 -3.96 -13.82
CA VAL A 101 2.77 -4.36 -14.97
C VAL A 101 3.60 -3.16 -15.42
N ARG A 102 4.92 -3.36 -15.53
CA ARG A 102 5.89 -2.38 -16.04
C ARG A 102 6.71 -2.99 -17.18
N PRO A 103 7.52 -2.19 -17.92
CA PRO A 103 8.41 -2.74 -18.94
C PRO A 103 9.35 -3.85 -18.42
N SER A 104 9.80 -3.77 -17.15
CA SER A 104 10.67 -4.77 -16.53
C SER A 104 9.96 -6.04 -16.03
N GLY A 105 8.63 -6.05 -15.95
CA GLY A 105 7.89 -7.20 -15.44
C GLY A 105 6.65 -6.85 -14.62
N LEU A 106 6.15 -7.85 -13.89
CA LEU A 106 4.97 -7.76 -13.04
C LEU A 106 5.41 -7.55 -11.59
N LEU A 107 5.11 -6.40 -11.00
CA LEU A 107 5.37 -6.13 -9.59
C LEU A 107 4.16 -6.49 -8.75
N VAL A 108 4.38 -7.21 -7.67
CA VAL A 108 3.34 -7.63 -6.73
C VAL A 108 3.69 -7.16 -5.32
N SER A 109 2.85 -6.28 -4.79
CA SER A 109 2.79 -5.92 -3.36
C SER A 109 1.51 -6.50 -2.75
N LEU A 110 1.28 -6.28 -1.45
CA LEU A 110 0.07 -6.73 -0.76
C LEU A 110 -0.64 -5.54 -0.10
N SER A 111 -1.97 -5.59 -0.10
CA SER A 111 -2.80 -4.76 0.77
C SER A 111 -2.69 -5.28 2.21
N HIS A 112 -2.17 -4.43 3.09
CA HIS A 112 -2.07 -4.69 4.52
C HIS A 112 -3.39 -4.52 5.25
N PHE A 113 -4.50 -4.20 4.57
CA PHE A 113 -5.84 -4.38 5.12
C PHE A 113 -6.10 -5.86 5.51
N CYS A 114 -5.52 -6.80 4.73
CA CYS A 114 -5.54 -8.22 5.08
C CYS A 114 -4.69 -8.48 6.34
N PRO A 115 -5.25 -9.05 7.42
CA PRO A 115 -4.51 -9.36 8.64
C PRO A 115 -3.29 -10.25 8.41
N THR A 116 -3.41 -11.22 7.50
CA THR A 116 -2.30 -12.12 7.16
C THR A 116 -1.16 -11.36 6.48
N ALA A 117 -1.46 -10.46 5.55
CA ALA A 117 -0.43 -9.63 4.90
C ALA A 117 0.20 -8.64 5.89
N ALA A 118 -0.60 -7.99 6.75
CA ALA A 118 -0.11 -7.12 7.81
C ALA A 118 0.84 -7.85 8.78
N GLY A 119 0.54 -9.11 9.10
CA GLY A 119 1.41 -9.94 9.94
C GLY A 119 2.81 -10.14 9.39
N LEU A 120 2.96 -10.21 8.06
CA LEU A 120 4.27 -10.39 7.40
C LEU A 120 5.23 -9.20 7.64
N LEU A 121 4.69 -8.01 7.93
CA LEU A 121 5.52 -6.82 8.21
C LEU A 121 6.34 -6.94 9.49
N PHE A 122 5.93 -7.83 10.41
CA PHE A 122 6.57 -8.08 11.70
C PHE A 122 7.65 -9.18 11.63
N GLU A 123 7.82 -9.82 10.47
CA GLU A 123 8.86 -10.83 10.29
C GLU A 123 10.24 -10.16 10.21
N SER A 124 11.26 -10.81 10.79
CA SER A 124 12.63 -10.28 10.88
C SER A 124 13.44 -10.43 9.57
N GLN A 125 12.80 -10.88 8.49
CA GLN A 125 13.45 -11.06 7.20
C GLN A 125 14.01 -9.74 6.69
N ARG A 126 15.21 -9.78 6.07
CA ARG A 126 15.77 -8.61 5.40
C ARG A 126 14.89 -8.23 4.21
N LEU A 127 14.49 -6.96 4.16
CA LEU A 127 13.75 -6.40 3.04
C LEU A 127 14.64 -6.36 1.78
N ALA A 128 14.13 -6.91 0.69
CA ALA A 128 14.75 -6.90 -0.63
C ALA A 128 13.67 -7.04 -1.71
N ILE A 129 14.00 -6.71 -2.95
CA ILE A 129 13.18 -7.09 -4.10
C ILE A 129 13.64 -8.48 -4.55
N VAL A 130 12.69 -9.42 -4.68
CA VAL A 130 12.96 -10.80 -5.13
C VAL A 130 12.23 -11.06 -6.45
N GLU A 131 12.81 -11.93 -7.28
CA GLU A 131 12.24 -12.32 -8.58
C GLU A 131 11.63 -13.72 -8.51
N ALA A 132 10.64 -13.96 -9.37
CA ALA A 132 9.91 -15.22 -9.53
C ALA A 132 9.50 -15.91 -8.21
N PRO A 133 8.88 -15.20 -7.25
CA PRO A 133 8.40 -15.83 -6.03
C PRO A 133 7.34 -16.90 -6.38
N VAL A 134 7.56 -18.13 -5.90
CA VAL A 134 6.78 -19.33 -6.25
C VAL A 134 5.26 -19.14 -6.13
N LEU A 135 4.81 -18.31 -5.17
CA LEU A 135 3.40 -18.12 -4.84
C LEU A 135 2.70 -17.02 -5.66
N PHE A 136 3.40 -16.38 -6.59
CA PHE A 136 2.84 -15.39 -7.53
C PHE A 136 2.98 -15.86 -8.99
N SER A 137 2.83 -17.16 -9.26
CA SER A 137 2.88 -17.69 -10.62
C SER A 137 1.87 -16.97 -11.54
N TYR A 138 2.29 -16.75 -12.79
CA TYR A 138 1.59 -15.96 -13.82
C TYR A 138 0.20 -16.49 -14.18
N GLU A 139 -0.12 -17.73 -13.81
CA GLU A 139 -1.39 -18.38 -14.14
C GLU A 139 -2.59 -17.70 -13.47
N THR A 140 -2.38 -16.94 -12.40
CA THR A 140 -3.45 -16.12 -11.83
C THR A 140 -3.57 -14.82 -12.62
N THR A 141 -4.68 -14.60 -13.32
CA THR A 141 -5.02 -13.29 -13.91
C THR A 141 -5.14 -12.26 -12.78
N LEU A 142 -4.05 -11.57 -12.47
CA LEU A 142 -4.06 -10.50 -11.48
C LEU A 142 -4.78 -9.30 -12.09
N ALA A 143 -5.66 -8.67 -11.32
CA ALA A 143 -6.16 -7.34 -11.65
C ALA A 143 -4.97 -6.39 -11.58
N THR A 144 -4.46 -5.97 -12.73
CA THR A 144 -3.21 -5.22 -12.82
C THR A 144 -3.42 -3.82 -13.37
N LEU A 145 -2.76 -2.84 -12.76
CA LEU A 145 -2.47 -1.60 -13.46
C LEU A 145 -1.42 -1.88 -14.54
N ASP A 146 -1.74 -1.62 -15.80
CA ASP A 146 -0.75 -1.71 -16.88
C ASP A 146 -0.03 -0.37 -17.07
N ALA A 147 1.13 -0.24 -16.43
CA ALA A 147 1.96 0.95 -16.51
C ALA A 147 2.87 0.98 -17.75
N ARG A 148 2.85 -0.04 -18.63
CA ARG A 148 3.66 -0.03 -19.86
C ARG A 148 3.28 1.07 -20.83
N GLN A 149 2.02 1.51 -20.77
CA GLN A 149 1.48 2.61 -21.57
C GLN A 149 1.54 3.96 -20.86
N LEU A 150 2.06 4.01 -19.63
CA LEU A 150 2.21 5.24 -18.87
C LEU A 150 3.59 5.86 -19.10
N ALA A 151 3.66 7.18 -18.99
CA ALA A 151 4.94 7.85 -18.88
C ALA A 151 5.65 7.39 -17.60
N PRO A 152 6.99 7.23 -17.63
CA PRO A 152 7.76 6.96 -16.43
C PRO A 152 7.60 8.10 -15.40
N PRO A 153 7.91 7.88 -14.12
CA PRO A 153 7.70 8.89 -13.08
C PRO A 153 8.57 10.14 -13.25
N LEU A 154 8.10 11.25 -12.67
CA LEU A 154 8.81 12.51 -12.69
C LEU A 154 9.93 12.53 -11.63
N LEU A 155 11.13 12.92 -12.04
CA LEU A 155 12.20 13.29 -11.13
C LEU A 155 11.76 14.50 -10.29
N ARG A 156 11.29 15.53 -11.00
CA ARG A 156 10.73 16.80 -10.52
C ARG A 156 9.71 17.32 -11.53
N PRO A 157 8.89 18.34 -11.21
CA PRO A 157 7.94 18.90 -12.16
C PRO A 157 8.61 19.26 -13.50
N GLY A 158 8.09 18.70 -14.59
CA GLY A 158 8.59 18.92 -15.95
C GLY A 158 9.80 18.08 -16.36
N VAL A 159 10.31 17.16 -15.53
CA VAL A 159 11.45 16.30 -15.86
C VAL A 159 11.12 14.85 -15.60
N PHE A 160 10.88 14.09 -16.67
CA PHE A 160 10.66 12.65 -16.63
C PHE A 160 11.97 11.88 -16.42
N MET A 161 11.89 10.76 -15.72
CA MET A 161 12.96 9.77 -15.68
C MET A 161 12.82 8.79 -16.85
N SER A 162 13.83 7.97 -17.12
CA SER A 162 13.59 6.72 -17.87
C SER A 162 13.04 5.65 -16.92
N TRP A 163 12.44 4.58 -17.46
CA TRP A 163 12.04 3.42 -16.65
C TRP A 163 13.22 2.77 -15.92
N PRO A 164 14.38 2.50 -16.56
CA PRO A 164 15.57 1.99 -15.86
C PRO A 164 16.04 2.89 -14.71
N ASP A 165 16.04 4.20 -14.91
CA ASP A 165 16.45 5.17 -13.87
C ASP A 165 15.48 5.15 -12.67
N PHE A 166 14.17 5.07 -12.93
CA PHE A 166 13.16 4.97 -11.88
C PHE A 166 13.29 3.67 -11.10
N GLU A 167 13.51 2.55 -11.78
CA GLU A 167 13.68 1.24 -11.14
C GLU A 167 14.95 1.16 -10.28
N ARG A 168 16.02 1.83 -10.71
CA ARG A 168 17.23 1.98 -9.90
C ARG A 168 16.94 2.78 -8.64
N TRP A 169 16.23 3.90 -8.75
CA TRP A 169 15.82 4.69 -7.60
C TRP A 169 14.91 3.88 -6.65
N GLU A 170 13.90 3.18 -7.18
CA GLU A 170 13.02 2.33 -6.37
C GLU A 170 13.83 1.25 -5.63
N SER A 171 14.76 0.60 -6.31
CA SER A 171 15.63 -0.42 -5.71
C SER A 171 16.50 0.16 -4.58
N HIS A 172 17.03 1.38 -4.76
CA HIS A 172 17.74 2.11 -3.71
C HIS A 172 16.85 2.39 -2.50
N VAL A 173 15.62 2.87 -2.73
CA VAL A 173 14.65 3.12 -1.64
C VAL A 173 14.40 1.85 -0.84
N ILE A 174 14.15 0.72 -1.51
CA ILE A 174 13.92 -0.57 -0.84
C ILE A 174 15.16 -1.06 -0.10
N GLN A 175 16.36 -0.86 -0.67
CA GLN A 175 17.62 -1.22 -0.02
C GLN A 175 17.82 -0.43 1.29
N VAL A 176 17.65 0.89 1.25
CA VAL A 176 17.81 1.77 2.42
C VAL A 176 16.75 1.48 3.49
N LEU A 177 15.49 1.23 3.10
CA LEU A 177 14.45 0.79 4.04
C LEU A 177 14.74 -0.59 4.65
N GLY A 178 15.53 -1.42 3.96
CA GLY A 178 15.95 -2.74 4.42
C GLY A 178 17.19 -2.74 5.32
N GLU A 179 17.85 -1.59 5.50
CA GLU A 179 18.90 -1.43 6.51
C GLU A 179 18.30 -1.58 7.91
N ARG A 180 18.98 -2.32 8.79
CA ARG A 180 18.44 -2.64 10.12
C ARG A 180 18.68 -1.54 11.14
N ASP A 181 19.68 -0.70 10.89
CA ASP A 181 20.13 0.31 11.85
C ASP A 181 19.30 1.59 11.76
N GLY A 182 19.16 2.26 12.90
CA GLY A 182 18.48 3.55 13.02
C GLY A 182 16.96 3.46 13.10
N GLU A 183 16.35 4.62 13.37
CA GLU A 183 14.91 4.82 13.42
C GLU A 183 14.32 5.01 12.01
N TRP A 184 13.07 4.59 11.80
CA TRP A 184 12.40 4.73 10.50
C TRP A 184 12.33 6.18 9.99
N THR A 185 12.20 7.16 10.91
CA THR A 185 12.19 8.60 10.62
C THR A 185 13.52 9.05 10.01
N SER A 186 14.64 8.61 10.61
CA SER A 186 15.99 8.89 10.10
C SER A 186 16.21 8.26 8.73
N THR A 187 15.71 7.03 8.53
CA THR A 187 15.76 6.36 7.23
C THR A 187 14.99 7.14 6.16
N LEU A 188 13.78 7.60 6.44
CA LEU A 188 12.99 8.40 5.49
C LEU A 188 13.63 9.77 5.23
N ALA A 189 14.19 10.40 6.24
CA ALA A 189 14.91 11.66 6.10
C ALA A 189 16.12 11.55 5.16
N ARG A 190 16.90 10.47 5.29
CA ARG A 190 17.98 10.16 4.35
C ARG A 190 17.45 10.01 2.92
N LEU A 191 16.36 9.26 2.73
CA LEU A 191 15.74 9.09 1.41
C LEU A 191 15.21 10.40 0.82
N GLU A 192 14.67 11.29 1.65
CA GLU A 192 14.27 12.63 1.24
C GLU A 192 15.49 13.46 0.80
N ALA A 193 16.57 13.44 1.57
CA ALA A 193 17.80 14.13 1.21
C ALA A 193 18.37 13.62 -0.13
N ASP A 194 18.35 12.30 -0.34
CA ASP A 194 18.73 11.68 -1.61
C ASP A 194 17.82 12.15 -2.75
N ALA A 195 16.49 12.15 -2.56
CA ALA A 195 15.54 12.62 -3.57
C ALA A 195 15.75 14.11 -3.91
N LEU A 196 15.98 14.96 -2.92
CA LEU A 196 16.29 16.39 -3.13
C LEU A 196 17.58 16.58 -3.92
N ALA A 197 18.62 15.81 -3.59
CA ALA A 197 19.89 15.86 -4.32
C ALA A 197 19.73 15.39 -5.78
N LEU A 198 18.98 14.31 -6.00
CA LEU A 198 18.66 13.82 -7.34
C LEU A 198 17.90 14.85 -8.18
N GLN A 199 16.96 15.58 -7.56
CA GLN A 199 16.21 16.66 -8.22
C GLN A 199 17.09 17.85 -8.63
N GLY A 200 18.33 17.93 -8.14
CA GLY A 200 19.34 18.89 -8.58
C GLY A 200 19.97 18.58 -9.94
N TRP A 201 19.61 17.46 -10.59
CA TRP A 201 20.14 17.13 -11.91
C TRP A 201 19.75 18.16 -12.98
N THR A 202 20.68 18.41 -13.89
CA THR A 202 20.49 19.16 -15.13
C THR A 202 21.33 18.50 -16.24
N PRO A 203 21.00 18.67 -17.53
CA PRO A 203 21.76 18.08 -18.63
C PRO A 203 23.25 18.44 -18.63
N GLU A 204 23.62 19.63 -18.13
CA GLU A 204 25.02 20.10 -18.05
C GLU A 204 25.85 19.29 -17.03
N ARG A 205 25.20 18.53 -16.15
CA ARG A 205 25.86 17.69 -15.13
C ARG A 205 26.10 16.25 -15.58
N GLY A 206 25.91 15.97 -16.88
CA GLY A 206 26.04 14.65 -17.49
C GLY A 206 24.71 13.90 -17.57
N SER A 207 24.78 12.60 -17.88
CA SER A 207 23.57 11.78 -18.00
C SER A 207 22.86 11.61 -16.65
N LEU A 208 21.54 11.41 -16.67
CA LEU A 208 20.78 11.13 -15.46
C LEU A 208 21.24 9.82 -14.79
N ALA A 209 21.60 8.81 -15.58
CA ALA A 209 22.09 7.52 -15.08
C ALA A 209 23.41 7.67 -14.29
N GLU A 210 24.38 8.44 -14.79
CA GLU A 210 25.64 8.74 -14.07
C GLU A 210 25.38 9.60 -12.83
N TRP A 211 24.44 10.55 -12.91
CA TRP A 211 24.03 11.37 -11.77
C TRP A 211 23.42 10.51 -10.65
N LEU A 212 22.49 9.61 -10.99
CA LEU A 212 21.91 8.63 -10.08
C LEU A 212 22.99 7.78 -9.44
N SER A 213 23.91 7.21 -10.24
CA SER A 213 25.01 6.40 -9.71
C SER A 213 25.80 7.13 -8.63
N ARG A 214 26.28 8.33 -8.96
CA ARG A 214 27.07 9.13 -8.01
C ARG A 214 26.32 9.45 -6.73
N HIS A 215 25.00 9.64 -6.79
CA HIS A 215 24.22 10.08 -5.63
C HIS A 215 23.71 8.93 -4.77
N LEU A 216 23.32 7.81 -5.40
CA LEU A 216 22.81 6.64 -4.70
C LEU A 216 23.94 5.81 -4.09
N ASP A 217 25.08 5.69 -4.78
CA ASP A 217 26.22 4.86 -4.35
C ASP A 217 27.09 5.56 -3.30
N ALA A 218 27.08 6.90 -3.25
CA ALA A 218 27.96 7.68 -2.36
C ALA A 218 27.64 7.52 -0.85
N GLY A 219 26.56 6.83 -0.48
CA GLY A 219 26.23 6.52 0.91
C GLY A 219 26.28 7.75 1.81
N ARG A 220 25.31 8.67 1.67
CA ARG A 220 25.32 9.89 2.47
C ARG A 220 25.20 9.55 3.95
N ALA A 221 26.11 10.10 4.75
CA ALA A 221 25.93 10.18 6.19
C ALA A 221 24.57 10.83 6.48
N CYS A 222 23.88 10.32 7.50
CA CYS A 222 22.60 10.87 7.91
C CYS A 222 22.80 12.36 8.20
N ALA A 223 22.15 13.23 7.41
CA ALA A 223 21.91 14.59 7.88
C ALA A 223 21.10 14.49 9.19
N ASP A 224 21.21 15.51 10.06
CA ASP A 224 20.38 15.58 11.26
C ASP A 224 18.93 15.28 10.88
N ALA A 225 18.40 14.21 11.47
CA ALA A 225 17.07 13.76 11.13
C ALA A 225 16.10 14.92 11.44
N PRO A 226 15.27 15.36 10.48
CA PRO A 226 14.20 16.28 10.77
C PRO A 226 13.38 15.71 11.92
N SER A 227 12.94 16.60 12.81
CA SER A 227 12.07 16.20 13.90
C SER A 227 10.91 15.38 13.36
N PRO A 228 10.51 14.31 14.07
CA PRO A 228 9.36 13.52 13.64
C PRO A 228 8.16 14.43 13.39
N PRO A 229 7.34 14.11 12.37
CA PRO A 229 6.14 14.86 12.06
C PRO A 229 5.28 15.00 13.32
N SER A 230 4.78 16.21 13.57
CA SER A 230 3.95 16.43 14.75
C SER A 230 2.66 15.62 14.61
N PRO A 231 2.10 15.05 15.70
CA PRO A 231 0.84 14.31 15.62
C PRO A 231 -0.32 15.15 15.05
N HIS A 232 -0.26 16.48 15.19
CA HIS A 232 -1.20 17.42 14.58
C HIS A 232 -1.09 17.45 13.05
N ALA A 233 0.12 17.34 12.49
CA ALA A 233 0.30 17.27 11.05
C ALA A 233 -0.30 15.99 10.47
N ALA A 234 -0.05 14.84 11.11
CA ALA A 234 -0.64 13.56 10.74
C ALA A 234 -2.18 13.59 10.87
N LEU A 235 -2.72 14.21 11.93
CA LEU A 235 -4.15 14.38 12.13
C LEU A 235 -4.79 15.27 11.05
N ALA A 236 -4.12 16.36 10.65
CA ALA A 236 -4.59 17.21 9.56
C ALA A 236 -4.63 16.45 8.22
N VAL A 237 -3.62 15.63 7.93
CA VAL A 237 -3.61 14.73 6.76
C VAL A 237 -4.77 13.73 6.84
N TRP A 238 -4.97 13.10 8.00
CA TRP A 238 -6.08 12.17 8.24
C TRP A 238 -7.43 12.82 7.95
N HIS A 239 -7.71 14.03 8.48
CA HIS A 239 -8.98 14.72 8.25
C HIS A 239 -9.24 15.00 6.77
N ARG A 240 -8.22 15.42 6.02
CA ARG A 240 -8.34 15.68 4.58
C ARG A 240 -8.64 14.40 3.80
N LEU A 241 -7.96 13.30 4.12
CA LEU A 241 -8.20 12.00 3.48
C LEU A 241 -9.58 11.47 3.84
N PHE A 242 -9.96 11.49 5.11
CA PHE A 242 -11.27 11.06 5.57
C PHE A 242 -12.40 11.87 4.92
N ALA A 243 -12.21 13.19 4.74
CA ALA A 243 -13.15 14.03 4.02
C ALA A 243 -13.31 13.68 2.53
N SER A 244 -12.34 12.99 1.92
CA SER A 244 -12.44 12.48 0.54
C SER A 244 -13.11 11.11 0.44
N VAL A 245 -13.33 10.40 1.55
CA VAL A 245 -13.96 9.07 1.52
C VAL A 245 -15.44 9.22 1.09
N PRO A 246 -15.94 8.47 0.09
CA PRO A 246 -17.35 8.50 -0.29
C PRO A 246 -18.27 8.12 0.87
N HIS A 247 -19.45 8.75 0.98
CA HIS A 247 -20.37 8.52 2.10
C HIS A 247 -20.70 7.03 2.30
N ALA A 248 -20.98 6.29 1.22
CA ALA A 248 -21.31 4.86 1.26
C ALA A 248 -20.21 3.97 1.89
N VAL A 249 -18.96 4.46 1.89
CA VAL A 249 -17.78 3.80 2.49
C VAL A 249 -17.56 4.27 3.93
N ARG A 250 -17.93 5.52 4.28
CA ARG A 250 -17.82 6.04 5.66
C ARG A 250 -18.68 5.27 6.65
N ASP A 251 -19.81 4.75 6.18
CA ASP A 251 -20.75 3.96 6.99
C ASP A 251 -20.24 2.54 7.30
N LEU A 252 -18.98 2.20 6.97
CA LEU A 252 -18.33 0.94 7.34
C LEU A 252 -17.81 1.04 8.80
N PRO A 253 -18.55 0.52 9.80
CA PRO A 253 -18.51 1.05 11.18
C PRO A 253 -17.21 0.78 11.95
N ALA A 254 -16.40 -0.18 11.53
CA ALA A 254 -15.26 -0.66 12.31
C ALA A 254 -13.90 -0.09 11.87
N LEU A 255 -13.81 0.51 10.67
CA LEU A 255 -12.52 0.79 10.04
C LEU A 255 -12.15 2.27 10.02
N LEU A 256 -13.13 3.17 10.09
CA LEU A 256 -12.91 4.62 9.98
C LEU A 256 -13.51 5.40 11.17
N THR A 257 -13.15 5.00 12.39
CA THR A 257 -13.51 5.77 13.59
C THR A 257 -12.77 7.12 13.58
N PRO A 258 -13.48 8.26 13.75
CA PRO A 258 -12.83 9.55 13.83
C PRO A 258 -11.80 9.62 14.96
N ILE A 259 -10.65 10.22 14.67
CA ILE A 259 -9.59 10.45 15.64
C ILE A 259 -9.71 11.90 16.11
N SER A 260 -10.03 12.11 17.39
CA SER A 260 -10.26 13.45 17.96
C SER A 260 -9.10 14.00 18.77
N ASP A 261 -8.16 13.15 19.21
CA ASP A 261 -7.07 13.53 20.10
C ASP A 261 -5.84 12.66 19.81
N PRO A 262 -4.68 13.20 19.43
CA PRO A 262 -3.50 12.40 19.10
C PRO A 262 -2.52 12.17 20.28
N PHE A 263 -2.81 12.63 21.50
CA PHE A 263 -1.78 12.83 22.55
C PHE A 263 -1.35 11.59 23.36
N ALA A 264 -1.86 10.39 23.06
CA ALA A 264 -1.46 9.16 23.76
C ALA A 264 -0.70 8.21 22.82
N TRP A 265 0.53 8.57 22.48
CA TRP A 265 1.38 7.73 21.63
C TRP A 265 2.15 6.67 22.42
N PRO A 266 2.23 5.39 21.97
CA PRO A 266 2.91 4.32 22.72
C PRO A 266 4.32 4.01 22.14
N PRO A 267 5.02 2.96 22.65
CA PRO A 267 6.34 2.95 23.31
C PRO A 267 7.57 3.18 22.38
N ALA A 268 8.80 2.88 22.86
CA ALA A 268 10.09 3.15 22.19
C ALA A 268 10.07 2.86 20.66
N GLN A 269 10.25 3.91 19.85
CA GLN A 269 10.14 3.86 18.38
C GLN A 269 11.09 2.85 17.73
N SER A 270 12.17 2.49 18.42
CA SER A 270 13.16 1.50 17.97
C SER A 270 12.55 0.11 17.74
N GLU A 271 11.63 -0.35 18.58
CA GLU A 271 11.06 -1.71 18.49
C GLU A 271 10.21 -1.89 17.23
N ILE A 272 9.45 -0.85 16.86
CA ILE A 272 8.51 -0.88 15.74
C ILE A 272 9.10 -0.30 14.45
N SER A 273 10.31 0.24 14.47
CA SER A 273 10.93 0.92 13.32
C SER A 273 11.02 0.00 12.10
N HIS A 274 11.39 -1.27 12.28
CA HIS A 274 11.48 -2.22 11.17
C HIS A 274 10.10 -2.48 10.52
N VAL A 275 9.03 -2.54 11.32
CA VAL A 275 7.65 -2.73 10.83
C VAL A 275 7.21 -1.53 10.00
N LEU A 276 7.49 -0.31 10.47
CA LEU A 276 7.16 0.92 9.76
C LEU A 276 7.97 1.07 8.47
N ARG A 277 9.26 0.68 8.46
CA ARG A 277 10.07 0.62 7.22
C ARG A 277 9.51 -0.38 6.22
N ASN A 278 9.13 -1.57 6.67
CA ASN A 278 8.49 -2.59 5.83
C ASN A 278 7.15 -2.09 5.26
N PHE A 279 6.36 -1.38 6.05
CA PHE A 279 5.09 -0.80 5.61
C PHE A 279 5.30 0.32 4.59
N ALA A 280 6.22 1.25 4.87
CA ALA A 280 6.64 2.31 3.94
C ALA A 280 7.12 1.72 2.60
N ALA A 281 7.96 0.68 2.64
CA ALA A 281 8.45 -0.01 1.44
C ALA A 281 7.32 -0.57 0.58
N ALA A 282 6.28 -1.15 1.19
CA ALA A 282 5.13 -1.68 0.47
C ALA A 282 4.25 -0.61 -0.18
N HIS A 283 4.32 0.64 0.29
CA HIS A 283 3.66 1.80 -0.30
C HIS A 283 4.49 2.49 -1.40
N ILE A 284 5.78 2.16 -1.51
CA ILE A 284 6.64 2.57 -2.64
C ILE A 284 6.61 1.51 -3.75
N PHE A 285 6.93 0.27 -3.41
CA PHE A 285 7.16 -0.81 -4.37
C PHE A 285 5.93 -1.10 -5.23
N GLY A 286 6.07 -0.87 -6.55
CA GLY A 286 4.99 -1.14 -7.51
C GLY A 286 3.72 -0.30 -7.29
N SER A 287 3.81 0.80 -6.55
CA SER A 287 2.67 1.64 -6.16
C SER A 287 2.21 2.56 -7.29
N HIS A 288 0.92 2.53 -7.62
CA HIS A 288 0.34 3.42 -8.63
C HIS A 288 0.46 4.90 -8.22
N LEU A 289 0.40 5.20 -6.93
CA LEU A 289 0.51 6.56 -6.40
C LEU A 289 1.89 7.15 -6.70
N VAL A 290 2.94 6.34 -6.58
CA VAL A 290 4.30 6.76 -6.91
C VAL A 290 4.44 7.02 -8.41
N LEU A 291 3.77 6.21 -9.26
CA LEU A 291 3.77 6.42 -10.70
C LEU A 291 3.07 7.72 -11.12
N GLN A 292 2.08 8.17 -10.36
CA GLN A 292 1.31 9.39 -10.61
C GLN A 292 1.84 10.62 -9.85
N ALA A 293 2.87 10.46 -9.01
CA ALA A 293 3.45 11.54 -8.24
C ALA A 293 4.16 12.58 -9.13
N ARG A 294 4.10 13.87 -8.75
CA ARG A 294 4.71 14.95 -9.56
C ARG A 294 6.22 15.12 -9.34
N SER A 295 6.81 14.29 -8.47
CA SER A 295 8.25 14.23 -8.20
C SER A 295 8.58 12.99 -7.36
N LEU A 296 9.86 12.58 -7.30
CA LEU A 296 10.32 11.54 -6.38
C LEU A 296 9.97 11.83 -4.92
N LEU A 297 10.07 13.09 -4.51
CA LEU A 297 9.75 13.52 -3.14
C LEU A 297 8.27 13.30 -2.82
N ALA A 298 7.37 13.61 -3.76
CA ALA A 298 5.95 13.32 -3.59
C ALA A 298 5.69 11.80 -3.50
N GLY A 299 6.45 10.99 -4.25
CA GLY A 299 6.42 9.53 -4.11
C GLY A 299 6.80 9.05 -2.71
N LEU A 300 7.91 9.55 -2.15
CA LEU A 300 8.33 9.24 -0.77
C LEU A 300 7.30 9.67 0.27
N ARG A 301 6.63 10.81 0.05
CA ARG A 301 5.59 11.30 0.96
C ARG A 301 4.41 10.35 1.10
N ALA A 302 4.09 9.54 0.09
CA ALA A 302 3.07 8.50 0.24
C ALA A 302 3.43 7.47 1.32
N ALA A 303 4.71 7.07 1.38
CA ALA A 303 5.19 6.08 2.34
C ALA A 303 5.28 6.66 3.76
N GLU A 304 5.69 7.92 3.87
CA GLU A 304 5.71 8.65 5.14
C GLU A 304 4.30 8.86 5.69
N ILE A 305 3.35 9.33 4.86
CA ILE A 305 1.93 9.46 5.24
C ILE A 305 1.39 8.12 5.72
N ALA A 306 1.72 7.01 5.04
CA ALA A 306 1.31 5.68 5.49
C ALA A 306 1.87 5.34 6.88
N ALA A 307 3.16 5.54 7.12
CA ALA A 307 3.77 5.28 8.42
C ALA A 307 3.16 6.17 9.53
N GLU A 308 3.04 7.48 9.29
CA GLU A 308 2.45 8.46 10.21
C GLU A 308 0.99 8.13 10.58
N LEU A 309 0.18 7.74 9.60
CA LEU A 309 -1.22 7.41 9.83
C LEU A 309 -1.39 6.08 10.57
N ALA A 310 -0.58 5.06 10.27
CA ALA A 310 -0.57 3.80 11.03
C ALA A 310 -0.27 4.04 12.49
N LEU A 311 0.69 4.91 12.72
CA LEU A 311 1.10 5.34 14.02
C LEU A 311 0.01 6.18 14.75
N LEU A 312 -0.64 7.12 14.06
CA LEU A 312 -1.80 7.87 14.59
C LEU A 312 -2.97 6.94 14.96
N HIS A 313 -3.28 5.96 14.11
CA HIS A 313 -4.28 4.93 14.41
C HIS A 313 -3.87 4.07 15.60
N ALA A 314 -2.58 3.75 15.77
CA ALA A 314 -2.09 2.96 16.89
C ALA A 314 -2.30 3.69 18.22
N ALA A 315 -2.01 4.99 18.28
CA ALA A 315 -2.30 5.84 19.44
C ALA A 315 -3.81 5.86 19.78
N ALA A 316 -4.67 6.00 18.77
CA ALA A 316 -6.11 5.96 18.98
C ALA A 316 -6.60 4.60 19.52
N LEU A 317 -6.06 3.49 18.97
CA LEU A 317 -6.42 2.13 19.37
C LEU A 317 -5.92 1.77 20.77
N ALA A 318 -4.70 2.17 21.14
CA ALA A 318 -4.10 1.87 22.44
C ALA A 318 -4.98 2.35 23.60
N ARG A 319 -5.65 3.51 23.46
CA ARG A 319 -6.58 4.04 24.47
C ARG A 319 -7.85 3.22 24.61
N SER A 320 -8.40 2.72 23.50
CA SER A 320 -9.66 1.98 23.49
C SER A 320 -9.51 0.49 23.85
N ARG A 321 -8.27 -0.02 23.86
CA ARG A 321 -7.97 -1.45 24.05
C ARG A 321 -6.93 -1.69 25.15
N ALA A 322 -7.25 -1.27 26.37
CA ALA A 322 -6.42 -1.57 27.53
C ALA A 322 -6.11 -3.07 27.61
N GLY A 323 -4.83 -3.43 27.76
CA GLY A 323 -4.34 -4.81 27.82
C GLY A 323 -3.97 -5.46 26.48
N SER A 324 -4.18 -4.80 25.33
CA SER A 324 -3.66 -5.30 24.05
C SER A 324 -2.15 -5.12 23.93
N THR A 325 -1.46 -6.06 23.27
CA THR A 325 -0.03 -5.94 22.97
C THR A 325 0.25 -4.85 21.93
N CYS A 326 1.46 -4.26 21.95
CA CYS A 326 1.89 -3.27 20.96
C CYS A 326 1.75 -3.82 19.53
N GLU A 327 2.15 -5.07 19.29
CA GLU A 327 2.00 -5.74 17.99
C GLU A 327 0.54 -5.80 17.53
N THR A 328 -0.38 -6.19 18.41
CA THR A 328 -1.81 -6.28 18.08
C THR A 328 -2.39 -4.92 17.71
N VAL A 329 -2.04 -3.89 18.48
CA VAL A 329 -2.46 -2.51 18.25
C VAL A 329 -1.91 -1.99 16.92
N LEU A 330 -0.60 -2.13 16.68
CA LEU A 330 0.05 -1.64 15.48
C LEU A 330 -0.43 -2.39 14.23
N ARG A 331 -0.62 -3.71 14.30
CA ARG A 331 -1.17 -4.49 13.18
C ARG A 331 -2.55 -4.01 12.78
N GLU A 332 -3.44 -3.77 13.74
CA GLU A 332 -4.77 -3.23 13.45
C GLU A 332 -4.70 -1.79 12.91
N ALA A 333 -3.77 -1.00 13.41
CA ALA A 333 -3.56 0.37 12.95
C ALA A 333 -3.09 0.42 11.49
N ILE A 334 -2.13 -0.43 11.11
CA ILE A 334 -1.68 -0.62 9.73
C ILE A 334 -2.85 -1.02 8.84
N ARG A 335 -3.71 -1.95 9.27
CA ARG A 335 -4.88 -2.37 8.49
C ARG A 335 -5.83 -1.22 8.21
N ARG A 336 -6.13 -0.40 9.22
CA ARG A 336 -6.99 0.78 9.07
C ARG A 336 -6.38 1.83 8.14
N THR A 337 -5.07 2.03 8.25
CA THR A 337 -4.34 2.94 7.36
C THR A 337 -4.33 2.46 5.92
N ASP A 338 -4.02 1.18 5.67
CA ASP A 338 -4.02 0.63 4.31
C ASP A 338 -5.43 0.64 3.71
N PHE A 339 -6.47 0.36 4.51
CA PHE A 339 -7.86 0.53 4.10
C PHE A 339 -8.15 1.97 3.67
N LEU A 340 -7.82 2.95 4.52
CA LEU A 340 -8.02 4.36 4.20
C LEU A 340 -7.30 4.76 2.90
N LEU A 341 -6.02 4.40 2.78
CA LEU A 341 -5.16 4.88 1.69
C LEU A 341 -5.39 4.17 0.36
N ARG A 342 -5.81 2.90 0.36
CA ARG A 342 -5.91 2.10 -0.88
C ARG A 342 -7.34 1.76 -1.30
N HIS A 343 -8.29 1.80 -0.36
CA HIS A 343 -9.64 1.26 -0.59
C HIS A 343 -10.75 2.27 -0.34
N ALA A 344 -10.50 3.34 0.42
CA ALA A 344 -11.54 4.27 0.84
C ALA A 344 -11.35 5.71 0.35
N ALA A 345 -10.15 6.28 0.50
CA ALA A 345 -9.88 7.64 0.05
C ALA A 345 -9.79 7.72 -1.48
N GLU A 346 -10.16 8.87 -2.03
CA GLU A 346 -9.98 9.14 -3.45
C GLU A 346 -8.50 9.37 -3.77
N ASP A 347 -7.97 8.68 -4.79
CA ASP A 347 -6.57 8.81 -5.22
C ASP A 347 -6.17 10.28 -5.48
N ARG A 348 -7.09 11.08 -6.04
CA ARG A 348 -6.88 12.51 -6.32
C ARG A 348 -6.55 13.29 -5.05
N ALA A 349 -7.25 13.03 -3.95
CA ALA A 349 -7.03 13.72 -2.69
C ALA A 349 -5.67 13.35 -2.09
N LEU A 350 -5.30 12.06 -2.15
CA LEU A 350 -4.00 11.59 -1.68
C LEU A 350 -2.84 12.17 -2.50
N LEU A 351 -2.95 12.16 -3.83
CA LEU A 351 -1.96 12.80 -4.72
C LEU A 351 -1.83 14.29 -4.45
N GLN A 352 -2.93 14.99 -4.20
CA GLN A 352 -2.88 16.41 -3.86
C GLN A 352 -2.08 16.65 -2.57
N ILE A 353 -2.37 15.88 -1.51
CA ILE A 353 -1.66 15.97 -0.22
C ILE A 353 -0.16 15.68 -0.39
N MET A 354 0.19 14.61 -1.12
CA MET A 354 1.58 14.24 -1.41
C MET A 354 2.34 15.37 -2.11
N ASN A 355 1.72 16.03 -3.09
CA ASN A 355 2.36 17.09 -3.87
C ASN A 355 2.50 18.40 -3.08
N GLU A 356 1.51 18.76 -2.26
CA GLU A 356 1.56 19.95 -1.40
C GLU A 356 2.63 19.82 -0.32
N THR A 357 2.69 18.66 0.35
CA THR A 357 3.69 18.38 1.38
C THR A 357 5.11 18.37 0.81
N ALA A 358 5.32 17.73 -0.35
CA ALA A 358 6.59 17.76 -1.08
C ALA A 358 7.05 19.19 -1.43
N THR A 359 6.11 20.07 -1.81
CA THR A 359 6.42 21.46 -2.14
C THR A 359 6.83 22.27 -0.89
N GLY A 360 6.21 22.00 0.26
CA GLY A 360 6.53 22.67 1.52
C GLY A 360 7.99 22.46 1.97
N LEU A 361 8.54 21.25 1.78
CA LEU A 361 9.90 20.92 2.22
C LEU A 361 10.97 21.60 1.39
N ARG A 362 10.75 21.70 0.07
CA ARG A 362 11.64 22.46 -0.82
C ARG A 362 11.75 23.93 -0.44
N ARG A 363 10.71 24.51 0.19
CA ARG A 363 10.77 25.88 0.69
C ARG A 363 11.63 25.95 1.96
N ARG A 364 11.46 25.00 2.88
CA ARG A 364 12.26 24.91 4.11
C ARG A 364 13.74 24.63 3.86
N SER A 365 14.08 23.90 2.80
CA SER A 365 15.48 23.61 2.45
C SER A 365 16.20 24.78 1.76
N ARG A 366 15.49 25.87 1.44
CA ARG A 366 16.04 27.06 0.76
C ARG A 366 16.13 28.28 1.67
N SER A 367 15.33 28.32 2.73
CA SER A 367 15.46 29.26 3.85
C SER A 367 16.58 28.81 4.77
#